data_AF-A0A940VEB3-F1
#
_entry.id   AF-A0A940VEB3-F1
#
_cell.length_a   1.000
_cell.length_b   1.000
_cell.length_c   1.000
_cell.angle_alpha   90.00
_cell.angle_beta   90.00
_cell.angle_gamma   90.00
#
_symmetry.space_group_name_H-M   'P 1'
#
loop_
_entity.id
_entity.type
_entity.pdbx_description
1 polymer ?
#
loop_
_entity_poly.entity_id
_entity_poly.type
_entity_poly.pdbx_seq_one_letter_code
_entity_poly.pdbx_strand_id
1 'polypeptide(L)'
;PPYVLRYWESEFPALQPRKSGGGQRLYRKRDVVMLLEIKKLLYQERYTVAGARRRLTEREDRARRAEMRATLQRLRTGLEDVIRQLS
;
A
#
# COMPACT_ATOMS: atom_id res chain seq x y z
N PRO A 1 20.78 -11.51 2.66
CA PRO A 1 20.79 -12.48 3.78
C PRO A 1 19.37 -12.71 4.35
N PRO A 2 19.03 -13.91 4.83
CA PRO A 2 17.68 -14.24 5.30
C PRO A 2 17.13 -13.32 6.41
N TYR A 3 18.01 -12.76 7.26
CA TYR A 3 17.60 -11.88 8.37
C TYR A 3 17.00 -10.54 7.90
N VAL A 4 17.37 -10.06 6.70
CA VAL A 4 16.91 -8.75 6.20
C VAL A 4 15.41 -8.75 5.95
N LEU A 5 14.87 -9.82 5.36
CA LEU A 5 13.43 -9.92 5.10
C LEU A 5 12.63 -9.97 6.41
N ARG A 6 13.13 -10.70 7.40
CA ARG A 6 12.49 -10.75 8.73
C ARG A 6 12.51 -9.40 9.43
N TYR A 7 13.62 -8.67 9.31
CA TYR A 7 13.72 -7.32 9.84
C TYR A 7 12.77 -6.36 9.11
N TRP A 8 12.66 -6.44 7.79
CA TRP A 8 11.70 -5.62 7.06
C TRP A 8 10.24 -5.97 7.39
N GLU A 9 9.91 -7.23 7.61
CA GLU A 9 8.56 -7.60 8.07
C GLU A 9 8.20 -6.96 9.42
N SER A 10 9.15 -6.82 10.35
CA SER A 10 8.88 -6.11 11.62
C SER A 10 8.81 -4.60 11.44
N GLU A 11 9.55 -4.07 10.47
CA GLU A 11 9.64 -2.63 10.23
C GLU A 11 8.57 -2.07 9.28
N PHE A 12 7.93 -2.89 8.47
CA PHE A 12 6.97 -2.44 7.47
C PHE A 12 5.66 -3.20 7.65
N PRO A 13 4.66 -2.62 8.37
CA PRO A 13 3.38 -3.28 8.60
C PRO A 13 2.62 -3.64 7.33
N ALA A 14 2.90 -3.00 6.19
CA ALA A 14 2.30 -3.36 4.90
C ALA A 14 2.89 -4.66 4.30
N LEU A 15 4.03 -5.14 4.80
CA LEU A 15 4.71 -6.37 4.39
C LEU A 15 4.37 -7.51 5.36
N GLN A 16 3.28 -8.22 5.09
CA GLN A 16 2.80 -9.32 5.93
C GLN A 16 2.65 -10.61 5.10
N PRO A 17 3.74 -11.38 4.90
CA PRO A 17 3.65 -12.67 4.24
C PRO A 17 2.79 -13.64 5.09
N ARG A 18 2.05 -14.52 4.43
CA ARG A 18 1.29 -15.55 5.16
C ARG A 18 2.26 -16.55 5.78
N LYS A 19 1.95 -16.99 7.00
CA LYS A 19 2.65 -18.10 7.65
C LYS A 19 1.94 -19.41 7.30
N SER A 20 2.67 -20.42 6.84
CA SER A 20 2.15 -21.78 6.71
C SER A 20 1.99 -22.41 8.10
N GLY A 21 1.29 -23.55 8.20
CA GLY A 21 1.12 -24.29 9.46
C GLY A 21 2.45 -24.72 10.10
N GLY A 22 3.52 -24.87 9.31
CA GLY A 22 4.88 -25.16 9.79
C GLY A 22 5.76 -23.93 10.01
N GLY A 23 5.20 -22.71 10.00
CA GLY A 23 5.95 -21.48 10.27
C GLY A 23 6.76 -20.92 9.09
N GLN A 24 6.62 -21.50 7.89
CA GLN A 24 7.27 -20.98 6.68
C GLN A 24 6.55 -19.73 6.16
N ARG A 25 7.31 -18.77 5.64
CA ARG A 25 6.77 -17.54 5.05
C ARG A 25 6.47 -17.76 3.58
N LEU A 26 5.23 -17.48 3.20
CA LEU A 26 4.79 -17.53 1.82
C LEU A 26 4.56 -16.10 1.33
N TYR A 27 5.52 -15.58 0.55
CA TYR A 27 5.41 -14.29 -0.11
C TYR A 27 4.55 -14.41 -1.36
N ARG A 28 3.54 -13.55 -1.46
CA ARG A 28 2.68 -13.39 -2.62
C ARG A 28 3.24 -12.31 -3.53
N LYS A 29 2.70 -12.21 -4.75
CA LYS A 29 3.04 -11.14 -5.70
C LYS A 29 3.03 -9.75 -5.06
N ARG A 30 2.01 -9.43 -4.26
CA ARG A 30 1.91 -8.14 -3.55
C ARG A 30 3.06 -7.90 -2.57
N ASP A 31 3.50 -8.96 -1.88
CA ASP A 31 4.58 -8.87 -0.88
C ASP A 31 5.92 -8.66 -1.61
N VAL A 32 6.12 -9.32 -2.75
CA VAL A 32 7.30 -9.11 -3.62
C VAL A 32 7.34 -7.68 -4.16
N VAL A 33 6.20 -7.13 -4.60
CA VAL A 33 6.13 -5.73 -5.05
C VAL A 33 6.49 -4.78 -3.90
N MET A 34 5.95 -5.02 -2.70
CA MET A 34 6.30 -4.23 -1.50
C MET A 34 7.80 -4.33 -1.16
N LEU A 35 8.39 -5.53 -1.23
CA LEU A 35 9.82 -5.75 -1.01
C LEU A 35 10.69 -4.98 -2.00
N LEU A 36 10.31 -4.95 -3.28
CA LEU A 36 11.02 -4.20 -4.31
C LEU A 36 10.96 -2.70 -4.05
N GLU A 37 9.80 -2.19 -3.61
CA GLU A 37 9.66 -0.78 -3.25
C GLU A 37 10.48 -0.41 -2.01
N ILE A 38 10.44 -1.24 -0.96
CA ILE A 38 11.29 -1.05 0.23
C ILE A 38 12.78 -1.05 -0.16
N LYS A 39 13.20 -2.01 -0.99
CA LYS A 39 14.58 -2.08 -1.49
C LYS A 39 14.96 -0.80 -2.24
N LYS A 40 14.10 -0.30 -3.12
CA LYS A 40 14.32 0.95 -3.85
C LYS A 40 14.50 2.13 -2.88
N LEU A 41 13.57 2.31 -1.95
CA LEU A 41 13.60 3.41 -0.98
C LEU A 41 14.91 3.40 -0.16
N LEU A 42 15.31 2.23 0.35
CA LEU A 42 16.47 2.14 1.23
C LEU A 42 17.81 2.22 0.49
N TYR A 43 17.94 1.51 -0.64
CA TYR A 43 19.24 1.38 -1.30
C TYR A 43 19.47 2.35 -2.45
N GLN A 44 18.42 2.71 -3.19
CA GLN A 44 18.54 3.63 -4.34
C GLN A 44 18.27 5.06 -3.89
N GLU A 45 17.16 5.28 -3.17
CA GLU A 45 16.74 6.62 -2.74
C GLU A 45 17.32 7.02 -1.36
N ARG A 46 18.11 6.13 -0.72
CA ARG A 46 18.87 6.38 0.51
C ARG A 46 18.02 6.84 1.71
N TYR A 47 16.76 6.42 1.76
CA TYR A 47 15.94 6.63 2.95
C TYR A 47 16.45 5.79 4.12
N THR A 48 16.27 6.31 5.34
CA THR A 48 16.29 5.48 6.55
C THR A 48 15.04 4.58 6.58
N VAL A 49 15.06 3.52 7.39
CA VAL A 49 13.88 2.64 7.57
C VAL A 49 12.65 3.43 8.00
N ALA A 50 12.79 4.34 8.98
CA ALA A 50 11.72 5.21 9.43
C ALA A 50 11.24 6.18 8.32
N GLY A 51 12.15 6.69 7.50
CA GLY A 51 11.82 7.53 6.34
C GLY A 51 11.02 6.76 5.28
N ALA A 52 11.47 5.56 4.92
CA ALA A 52 10.79 4.70 3.97
C ALA A 52 9.40 4.29 4.46
N ARG A 53 9.27 3.95 5.75
CA ARG A 53 7.98 3.60 6.37
C ARG A 53 6.98 4.75 6.24
N ARG A 54 7.37 5.96 6.66
CA ARG A 54 6.54 7.17 6.51
C ARG A 54 6.15 7.41 5.05
N ARG A 55 7.12 7.32 4.14
CA ARG A 55 6.91 7.54 2.71
C ARG A 55 5.88 6.58 2.09
N LEU A 56 5.88 5.32 2.51
CA LEU A 56 4.92 4.30 2.06
C LEU A 56 3.53 4.58 2.60
N THR A 57 3.40 4.85 3.91
CA THR A 57 2.11 5.18 4.54
C THR A 57 1.47 6.42 3.90
N GLU A 58 2.26 7.47 3.66
CA GLU A 58 1.75 8.67 2.97
C GLU A 58 1.27 8.39 1.55
N ARG A 59 1.89 7.45 0.82
CA ARG A 59 1.41 7.06 -0.52
C ARG A 59 0.06 6.37 -0.43
N GLU A 60 -0.09 5.45 0.51
CA GLU A 60 -1.36 4.73 0.73
C GLU A 60 -2.48 5.70 1.12
N ASP A 61 -2.21 6.65 2.02
CA ASP A 61 -3.18 7.66 2.43
C ASP A 61 -3.58 8.57 1.26
N ARG A 62 -2.62 8.99 0.42
CA ARG A 62 -2.92 9.77 -0.78
C ARG A 62 -3.74 8.98 -1.79
N ALA A 63 -3.42 7.70 -2.02
CA ALA A 63 -4.19 6.84 -2.90
C ALA A 63 -5.63 6.67 -2.40
N ARG A 64 -5.82 6.41 -1.11
CA ARG A 64 -7.14 6.29 -0.48
C ARG A 64 -7.96 7.58 -0.60
N ARG A 65 -7.34 8.74 -0.38
CA ARG A 65 -8.01 10.05 -0.55
C ARG A 65 -8.41 10.29 -2.01
N ALA A 66 -7.58 9.91 -2.96
CA ALA A 66 -7.90 10.05 -4.39
C ALA A 66 -9.07 9.15 -4.79
N GLU A 67 -9.09 7.90 -4.33
CA GLU A 67 -10.19 6.96 -4.57
C GLU A 67 -11.51 7.43 -3.95
N MET A 68 -11.46 7.95 -2.72
CA MET A 68 -12.62 8.55 -2.05
C MET A 68 -13.18 9.72 -2.88
N ARG A 69 -12.32 10.63 -3.33
CA ARG A 69 -12.71 11.78 -4.17
C ARG A 69 -13.37 11.31 -5.47
N ALA A 70 -12.77 10.33 -6.16
CA ALA A 70 -13.33 9.77 -7.39
C ALA A 70 -14.70 9.11 -7.15
N THR A 71 -14.88 8.45 -6.01
CA THR A 71 -16.17 7.85 -5.63
C THR A 71 -17.23 8.91 -5.35
N LEU A 72 -16.90 9.94 -4.58
CA LEU A 72 -17.80 11.08 -4.34
C LEU A 72 -18.19 11.79 -5.63
N GLN A 73 -17.24 11.96 -6.55
CA GLN A 73 -17.52 12.56 -7.86
C GLN A 73 -18.50 11.72 -8.69
N ARG A 74 -18.32 10.38 -8.71
CA ARG A 74 -19.25 9.47 -9.38
C ARG A 74 -20.65 9.53 -8.78
N LEU A 75 -20.76 9.56 -7.45
CA LEU A 75 -22.04 9.68 -6.76
C LEU A 75 -22.72 11.02 -7.08
N ARG A 76 -21.98 12.13 -7.03
CA ARG A 76 -22.50 13.45 -7.39
C ARG A 76 -23.08 13.46 -8.81
N THR A 77 -22.31 12.99 -9.78
CA THR A 77 -22.77 12.95 -11.18
C THR A 77 -23.99 12.04 -11.36
N GLY A 78 -24.01 10.87 -10.69
CA GLY A 78 -25.20 10.01 -10.70
C GLY A 78 -26.45 10.68 -10.13
N LEU A 79 -26.32 11.44 -9.04
CA LEU A 79 -27.44 12.20 -8.46
C LEU A 79 -27.90 13.34 -9.38
N GLU A 80 -26.98 14.06 -10.01
CA GLU A 80 -27.28 15.10 -11.00
C GLU A 80 -28.09 14.55 -12.18
N ASP A 81 -27.76 13.34 -12.64
CA ASP A 81 -28.49 12.68 -13.72
C ASP A 81 -29.91 12.26 -13.30
N VAL A 82 -30.09 11.75 -12.08
CA VAL A 82 -31.42 11.40 -11.54
C VAL A 82 -32.29 12.65 -11.41
N ILE A 83 -31.75 13.76 -10.88
CA ILE A 83 -32.48 15.03 -10.77
C ILE A 83 -32.93 15.50 -12.16
N ARG A 84 -32.07 15.37 -13.18
CA ARG A 84 -32.40 15.75 -14.57
C ARG A 84 -33.51 14.89 -15.16
N GLN A 85 -33.60 13.61 -14.81
CA GLN A 85 -34.65 12.70 -15.31
C GLN A 85 -36.02 12.94 -14.66
N LEU A 86 -36.05 13.55 -13.47
CA LEU A 86 -37.28 13.85 -12.72
C LEU A 86 -37.80 15.29 -12.95
N SER A 87 -37.03 16.12 -13.67
CA SER A 87 -37.40 17.48 -14.08
C SER A 87 -37.94 17.47 -15.51
#